data_AF-A0A811MEK1-F1
#
_entry.id   AF-A0A811MEK1-F1
#
_cell.length_a   1.000
_cell.length_b   1.000
_cell.length_c   1.000
_cell.angle_alpha   90.00
_cell.angle_beta   90.00
_cell.angle_gamma   90.00
#
_symmetry.space_group_name_H-M   'P 1'
#
loop_
_entity.id
_entity.type
_entity.pdbx_description
1 polymer ?
#
loop_
_entity_poly.entity_id
_entity_poly.type
_entity_poly.pdbx_seq_one_letter_code
_entity_poly.pdbx_strand_id
1 'polypeptide(L)'
;MAPQAWVVAENGEDLQRPREFLPLSKLEDVGVLYWHLDPKKSESEEELVKIRKDRGYSYMDLIEICPDKLENYEEKVKNFFREHMHPDEEIRYCLEGSGYFDVRDKDDKWIRIWIKEGDMIILPAGIYHRFTLDSAKYTKLMRLFIGEPVWTALNRPQEDHLARQEYVKNNFPTMQLYKVSLLERQVFKVMGFGSLYLFASGSDSAKELAEPYETSLNIS
;
A
#
# COMPACT_ATOMS: atom_id res chain seq x y z
N MET A 1 4.65 14.86 -17.19
CA MET A 1 6.04 14.99 -16.66
C MET A 1 6.12 14.13 -15.40
N ALA A 2 7.28 13.69 -14.91
CA ALA A 2 7.35 12.98 -13.62
C ALA A 2 7.12 13.96 -12.45
N PRO A 3 6.60 13.51 -11.29
CA PRO A 3 6.39 14.39 -10.16
C PRO A 3 7.73 14.77 -9.54
N GLN A 4 7.79 15.94 -8.90
CA GLN A 4 8.98 16.35 -8.15
C GLN A 4 8.96 15.67 -6.78
N ALA A 5 9.98 14.87 -6.48
CA ALA A 5 10.13 14.20 -5.17
C ALA A 5 11.51 14.41 -4.58
N TRP A 6 11.63 14.55 -3.25
CA TRP A 6 12.90 14.77 -2.54
C TRP A 6 12.83 14.30 -1.08
N VAL A 7 13.99 14.13 -0.43
CA VAL A 7 14.05 13.73 0.98
C VAL A 7 13.81 14.94 1.90
N VAL A 8 13.00 14.76 2.94
CA VAL A 8 12.71 15.78 3.96
C VAL A 8 13.02 15.27 5.37
N ALA A 9 13.17 16.20 6.32
CA ALA A 9 13.33 15.89 7.73
C ALA A 9 12.04 15.29 8.34
N GLU A 10 12.14 14.73 9.56
CA GLU A 10 10.99 14.19 10.30
C GLU A 10 9.84 15.19 10.47
N ASN A 11 10.19 16.45 10.74
CA ASN A 11 9.23 17.56 10.85
C ASN A 11 8.65 18.02 9.49
N GLY A 12 9.08 17.43 8.37
CA GLY A 12 8.64 17.77 7.03
C GLY A 12 9.35 18.99 6.42
N GLU A 13 10.43 19.48 7.02
CA GLU A 13 11.24 20.56 6.45
C GLU A 13 12.21 20.05 5.38
N ASP A 14 12.48 20.90 4.39
CA ASP A 14 13.47 20.61 3.35
C ASP A 14 14.87 20.53 3.97
N LEU A 15 15.59 19.44 3.74
CA LEU A 15 16.95 19.23 4.27
C LEU A 15 18.00 20.16 3.63
N GLN A 16 17.77 20.58 2.39
CA GLN A 16 18.69 21.43 1.64
C GLN A 16 17.98 22.32 0.61
N ARG A 17 18.64 23.42 0.25
CA ARG A 17 18.21 24.36 -0.80
C ARG A 17 19.42 24.70 -1.69
N PRO A 18 19.41 24.41 -3.00
CA PRO A 18 18.29 23.86 -3.78
C PRO A 18 17.98 22.39 -3.45
N ARG A 19 16.74 21.96 -3.74
CA ARG A 19 16.31 20.57 -3.56
C ARG A 19 17.04 19.67 -4.53
N GLU A 20 17.39 18.47 -4.07
CA GLU A 20 17.85 17.39 -4.93
C GLU A 20 16.66 16.46 -5.21
N PHE A 21 16.27 16.39 -6.48
CA PHE A 21 15.11 15.59 -6.88
C PHE A 21 15.50 14.13 -7.08
N LEU A 22 14.68 13.24 -6.53
CA LEU A 22 14.79 11.81 -6.70
C LEU A 22 14.19 11.39 -8.06
N PRO A 23 14.79 10.40 -8.74
CA PRO A 23 14.17 9.80 -9.92
C PRO A 23 12.91 9.02 -9.53
N LEU A 24 11.98 8.87 -10.48
CA LEU A 24 10.71 8.15 -10.27
C LEU A 24 10.92 6.71 -9.75
N SER A 25 12.03 6.06 -10.16
CA SER A 25 12.38 4.72 -9.69
C SER A 25 12.53 4.62 -8.16
N LYS A 26 12.81 5.72 -7.46
CA LYS A 26 12.83 5.73 -5.99
C LYS A 26 11.44 5.63 -5.35
N LEU A 27 10.41 6.08 -6.06
CA LEU A 27 9.01 5.89 -5.66
C LEU A 27 8.55 4.47 -6.01
N GLU A 28 8.94 3.96 -7.18
CA GLU A 28 8.68 2.58 -7.59
C GLU A 28 9.33 1.56 -6.64
N ASP A 29 10.53 1.86 -6.11
CA ASP A 29 11.24 1.04 -5.12
C ASP A 29 10.40 0.77 -3.85
N VAL A 30 9.45 1.64 -3.54
CA VAL A 30 8.53 1.53 -2.39
C VAL A 30 7.08 1.23 -2.82
N GLY A 31 6.89 0.84 -4.09
CA GLY A 31 5.60 0.45 -4.65
C GLY A 31 4.65 1.61 -4.96
N VAL A 32 5.11 2.86 -4.89
CA VAL A 32 4.32 4.02 -5.31
C VAL A 32 4.28 4.07 -6.83
N LEU A 33 3.07 4.11 -7.39
CA LEU A 33 2.84 4.19 -8.83
C LEU A 33 2.37 5.60 -9.22
N TYR A 34 2.69 6.02 -10.44
CA TYR A 34 2.45 7.36 -10.92
C TYR A 34 2.00 7.40 -12.39
N TRP A 35 1.05 8.29 -12.68
CA TRP A 35 0.66 8.68 -14.03
C TRP A 35 0.49 10.19 -14.11
N HIS A 36 0.72 10.74 -15.30
CA HIS A 36 0.35 12.11 -15.64
C HIS A 36 -0.76 12.07 -16.69
N LEU A 37 -1.92 12.62 -16.35
CA LEU A 37 -3.17 12.52 -17.12
C LEU A 37 -3.67 13.93 -17.48
N ASP A 38 -4.59 14.04 -18.44
CA ASP A 38 -5.26 15.31 -18.74
C ASP A 38 -6.38 15.60 -17.73
N PRO A 39 -6.21 16.58 -16.80
CA PRO A 39 -7.20 16.91 -15.78
C PRO A 39 -8.51 17.44 -16.38
N LYS A 40 -8.48 17.97 -17.61
CA LYS A 40 -9.65 18.56 -18.27
C LYS A 40 -10.62 17.49 -18.80
N LYS A 41 -10.13 16.28 -19.04
CA LYS A 41 -10.96 15.15 -19.46
C LYS A 41 -11.51 14.36 -18.28
N SER A 42 -11.08 14.65 -17.06
CA SER A 42 -11.49 14.01 -15.80
C SER A 42 -11.79 12.51 -15.94
N GLU A 43 -13.06 12.12 -15.86
CA GLU A 43 -13.55 10.73 -15.93
C GLU A 43 -13.47 10.10 -17.32
N SER A 44 -13.47 10.92 -18.37
CA SER A 44 -13.40 10.47 -19.76
C SER A 44 -11.98 10.23 -20.26
N GLU A 45 -10.97 10.44 -19.40
CA GLU A 45 -9.59 10.22 -19.81
C GLU A 45 -9.31 8.73 -20.04
N GLU A 46 -8.85 8.38 -21.24
CA GLU A 46 -8.74 6.99 -21.70
C GLU A 46 -7.81 6.15 -20.79
N GLU A 47 -6.68 6.74 -20.39
CA GLU A 47 -5.73 6.07 -19.51
C GLU A 47 -6.31 5.89 -18.09
N LEU A 48 -7.10 6.84 -17.58
CA LEU A 48 -7.80 6.67 -16.30
C LEU A 48 -8.80 5.51 -16.39
N VAL A 49 -9.60 5.45 -17.46
CA VAL A 49 -10.57 4.37 -17.68
C VAL A 49 -9.86 3.00 -17.70
N LYS A 50 -8.72 2.93 -18.38
CA LYS A 50 -7.89 1.72 -18.44
C LYS A 50 -7.34 1.35 -17.06
N ILE A 51 -6.74 2.28 -16.33
CA ILE A 51 -6.22 2.05 -14.97
C ILE A 51 -7.33 1.53 -14.05
N ARG A 52 -8.51 2.17 -14.08
CA ARG A 52 -9.66 1.76 -13.27
C ARG A 52 -10.12 0.35 -13.61
N LYS A 53 -10.18 0.00 -14.88
CA LYS A 53 -10.56 -1.34 -15.34
C LYS A 53 -9.53 -2.39 -14.92
N ASP A 54 -8.25 -2.13 -15.15
CA ASP A 54 -7.17 -3.08 -14.91
C ASP A 54 -6.96 -3.33 -13.40
N ARG A 55 -7.23 -2.33 -12.56
CA ARG A 55 -7.06 -2.40 -11.10
C ARG A 55 -8.36 -2.59 -10.31
N GLY A 56 -9.51 -2.64 -10.98
CA GLY A 56 -10.81 -2.87 -10.35
C GLY A 56 -11.35 -1.68 -9.53
N TYR A 57 -10.99 -0.44 -9.89
CA TYR A 57 -11.46 0.77 -9.19
C TYR A 57 -12.91 1.11 -9.56
N SER A 58 -13.83 0.48 -8.83
CA SER A 58 -15.27 0.57 -9.05
C SER A 58 -15.92 1.81 -8.45
N TYR A 59 -15.28 2.45 -7.45
CA TYR A 59 -15.81 3.63 -6.77
C TYR A 59 -14.92 4.84 -6.99
N MET A 60 -15.53 6.01 -7.08
CA MET A 60 -14.84 7.29 -7.08
C MET A 60 -15.68 8.40 -6.45
N ASP A 61 -15.01 9.37 -5.85
CA ASP A 61 -15.60 10.65 -5.47
C ASP A 61 -14.58 11.80 -5.60
N LEU A 62 -15.03 13.02 -5.29
CA LEU A 62 -14.20 14.22 -5.30
C LEU A 62 -14.12 14.80 -3.89
N ILE A 63 -12.92 15.24 -3.51
CA ILE A 63 -12.68 16.03 -2.29
C ILE A 63 -11.98 17.34 -2.65
N GLU A 64 -12.46 18.43 -2.08
CA GLU A 64 -11.78 19.73 -2.11
C GLU A 64 -11.23 20.03 -0.72
N ILE A 65 -9.91 20.23 -0.64
CA ILE A 65 -9.21 20.49 0.61
C ILE A 65 -8.74 21.94 0.60
N CYS A 66 -9.51 22.80 1.25
CA CYS A 66 -9.10 24.15 1.62
C CYS A 66 -9.87 24.62 2.86
N PRO A 67 -9.36 25.65 3.58
CA PRO A 67 -9.96 26.12 4.83
C PRO A 67 -11.45 26.42 4.75
N ASP A 68 -11.91 26.96 3.61
CA ASP A 68 -13.28 27.46 3.46
C ASP A 68 -14.27 26.41 2.94
N LYS A 69 -13.79 25.31 2.33
CA LYS A 69 -14.65 24.30 1.67
C LYS A 69 -14.71 22.96 2.37
N LEU A 70 -13.72 22.62 3.19
CA LEU A 70 -13.65 21.34 3.86
C LEU A 70 -14.25 21.43 5.27
N GLU A 71 -15.32 20.70 5.54
CA GLU A 71 -15.87 20.57 6.89
C GLU A 71 -14.84 19.94 7.85
N ASN A 72 -14.74 20.50 9.06
CA ASN A 72 -13.75 20.13 10.08
C ASN A 72 -12.31 20.19 9.53
N TYR A 73 -12.03 21.17 8.66
CA TYR A 73 -10.74 21.34 7.97
C TYR A 73 -9.55 21.13 8.91
N GLU A 74 -9.48 21.86 10.03
CA GLU A 74 -8.35 21.83 10.97
C GLU A 74 -8.11 20.44 11.58
N GLU A 75 -9.18 19.68 11.86
CA GLU A 75 -9.05 18.31 12.36
C GLU A 75 -8.63 17.36 11.23
N LYS A 76 -9.23 17.49 10.05
CA LYS A 76 -8.93 16.65 8.90
C LYS A 76 -7.49 16.81 8.43
N VAL A 77 -6.98 18.04 8.29
CA VAL A 77 -5.58 18.25 7.88
C VAL A 77 -4.58 17.74 8.92
N LYS A 78 -4.91 17.82 10.21
CA LYS A 78 -4.09 17.19 11.26
C LYS A 78 -4.07 15.66 11.14
N ASN A 79 -5.22 15.06 10.87
CA ASN A 79 -5.32 13.61 10.68
C ASN A 79 -4.61 13.15 9.41
N PHE A 80 -4.75 13.89 8.30
CA PHE A 80 -4.02 13.62 7.06
C PHE A 80 -2.51 13.71 7.24
N PHE A 81 -2.02 14.67 8.05
CA PHE A 81 -0.59 14.85 8.26
C PHE A 81 0.02 13.92 9.32
N ARG A 82 -0.82 13.32 10.18
CA ARG A 82 -0.34 12.31 11.12
C ARG A 82 0.10 11.08 10.34
N GLU A 83 1.29 10.54 10.63
CA GLU A 83 1.79 9.34 9.94
C GLU A 83 0.87 8.13 10.16
N HIS A 84 0.38 7.58 9.05
CA HIS A 84 -0.58 6.48 9.05
C HIS A 84 -0.37 5.54 7.86
N MET A 85 -1.08 4.42 7.87
CA MET A 85 -1.22 3.50 6.74
C MET A 85 -2.69 3.13 6.52
N HIS A 86 -2.99 2.59 5.35
CA HIS A 86 -4.28 2.01 5.01
C HIS A 86 -4.12 0.51 4.69
N PRO A 87 -5.14 -0.31 5.00
CA PRO A 87 -5.17 -1.72 4.61
C PRO A 87 -5.35 -1.91 3.10
N ASP A 88 -5.86 -0.89 2.42
CA ASP A 88 -6.09 -0.83 0.98
C ASP A 88 -5.19 0.24 0.33
N GLU A 89 -5.18 0.30 -0.99
CA GLU A 89 -4.47 1.34 -1.74
C GLU A 89 -5.09 2.72 -1.51
N GLU A 90 -4.23 3.74 -1.37
CA GLU A 90 -4.63 5.14 -1.39
C GLU A 90 -4.38 5.72 -2.79
N ILE A 91 -5.46 5.86 -3.56
CA ILE A 91 -5.42 6.41 -4.92
C ILE A 91 -5.91 7.85 -4.94
N ARG A 92 -5.10 8.75 -5.51
CA ARG A 92 -5.40 10.19 -5.62
C ARG A 92 -5.03 10.69 -7.01
N TYR A 93 -5.98 11.35 -7.67
CA TYR A 93 -5.76 12.07 -8.91
C TYR A 93 -6.04 13.55 -8.72
N CYS A 94 -5.00 14.38 -8.86
CA CYS A 94 -5.07 15.81 -8.61
C CYS A 94 -5.66 16.54 -9.82
N LEU A 95 -6.89 17.04 -9.64
CA LEU A 95 -7.65 17.74 -10.68
C LEU A 95 -7.40 19.25 -10.66
N GLU A 96 -7.12 19.83 -9.50
CA GLU A 96 -6.80 21.26 -9.33
C GLU A 96 -5.87 21.46 -8.13
N GLY A 97 -5.05 22.52 -8.16
CA GLY A 97 -4.16 22.87 -7.05
C GLY A 97 -2.99 21.90 -6.88
N SER A 98 -2.53 21.73 -5.65
CA SER A 98 -1.34 20.93 -5.33
C SER A 98 -1.21 20.58 -3.85
N GLY A 99 -0.39 19.58 -3.56
CA GLY A 99 -0.12 19.13 -2.19
C GLY A 99 1.06 18.17 -2.11
N TYR A 100 1.44 17.81 -0.89
CA TYR A 100 2.53 16.90 -0.61
C TYR A 100 2.01 15.59 -0.04
N PHE A 101 2.45 14.49 -0.65
CA PHE A 101 2.42 13.18 -0.03
C PHE A 101 3.83 12.86 0.44
N ASP A 102 4.01 12.66 1.75
CA ASP A 102 5.27 12.14 2.27
C ASP A 102 5.10 10.63 2.49
N VAL A 103 6.06 9.82 2.02
CA VAL A 103 6.09 8.37 2.20
C VAL A 103 7.41 7.93 2.85
N ARG A 104 7.39 6.84 3.62
CA ARG A 104 8.61 6.25 4.17
C ARG A 104 9.36 5.46 3.09
N ASP A 105 10.65 5.72 2.96
CA ASP A 105 11.56 4.91 2.15
C ASP A 105 11.97 3.62 2.87
N LYS A 106 12.89 2.86 2.24
CA LYS A 106 13.39 1.59 2.79
C LYS A 106 14.23 1.74 4.07
N ASP A 107 14.80 2.92 4.28
CA ASP A 107 15.58 3.28 5.47
C ASP A 107 14.71 4.04 6.49
N ASP A 108 13.38 4.03 6.31
CA ASP A 108 12.41 4.74 7.14
C ASP A 108 12.61 6.28 7.11
N LYS A 109 13.14 6.85 6.02
CA LYS A 109 13.26 8.30 5.81
C LYS A 109 12.07 8.83 5.02
N TRP A 110 11.71 10.09 5.22
CA TRP A 110 10.64 10.72 4.45
C TRP A 110 11.08 11.11 3.05
N ILE A 111 10.36 10.60 2.05
CA ILE A 111 10.35 11.13 0.69
C ILE A 111 9.08 11.95 0.51
N ARG A 112 9.23 13.24 0.25
CA ARG A 112 8.15 14.14 -0.15
C ARG A 112 7.90 14.04 -1.64
N ILE A 113 6.65 13.87 -2.04
CA ILE A 113 6.16 13.84 -3.41
C ILE A 113 5.24 15.05 -3.59
N TRP A 114 5.60 15.98 -4.48
CA TRP A 114 4.77 17.14 -4.80
C TRP A 114 3.85 16.82 -5.98
N ILE A 115 2.57 16.60 -5.67
CA ILE A 115 1.53 16.37 -6.67
C ILE A 115 0.90 17.71 -7.08
N LYS A 116 0.62 17.85 -8.37
CA LYS A 116 -0.01 19.01 -9.00
C LYS A 116 -1.11 18.55 -9.96
N GLU A 117 -1.83 19.50 -10.50
CA GLU A 117 -2.82 19.26 -11.57
C GLU A 117 -2.32 18.28 -12.64
N GLY A 118 -3.10 17.22 -12.89
CA GLY A 118 -2.76 16.15 -13.82
C GLY A 118 -2.02 14.96 -13.20
N ASP A 119 -1.53 15.06 -11.97
CA ASP A 119 -0.80 13.98 -11.31
C ASP A 119 -1.75 12.99 -10.64
N MET A 120 -1.62 11.71 -11.01
CA MET A 120 -2.26 10.58 -10.34
C MET A 120 -1.21 9.73 -9.65
N ILE A 121 -1.42 9.45 -8.36
CA ILE A 121 -0.59 8.58 -7.55
C ILE A 121 -1.40 7.42 -6.95
N ILE A 122 -0.74 6.28 -6.78
CA ILE A 122 -1.23 5.16 -5.99
C ILE A 122 -0.19 4.88 -4.90
N LEU A 123 -0.61 4.99 -3.65
CA LEU A 123 0.15 4.51 -2.51
C LEU A 123 -0.29 3.07 -2.21
N PRO A 124 0.64 2.10 -2.15
CA PRO A 124 0.29 0.71 -1.92
C PRO A 124 -0.23 0.50 -0.49
N ALA A 125 -1.12 -0.47 -0.30
CA ALA A 125 -1.56 -0.92 1.01
C ALA A 125 -0.36 -1.16 1.95
N GLY A 126 -0.48 -0.73 3.21
CA GLY A 126 0.56 -0.95 4.24
C GLY A 126 1.75 0.03 4.22
N ILE A 127 1.85 0.94 3.25
CA ILE A 127 2.89 1.99 3.28
C ILE A 127 2.58 3.06 4.33
N TYR A 128 3.61 3.46 5.08
CA TYR A 128 3.49 4.64 5.94
C TYR A 128 3.60 5.91 5.11
N HIS A 129 2.60 6.76 5.27
CA HIS A 129 2.51 8.02 4.57
C HIS A 129 1.78 9.08 5.40
N ARG A 130 1.82 10.31 4.89
CA ARG A 130 1.04 11.46 5.36
C ARG A 130 0.80 12.44 4.22
N PHE A 131 -0.23 13.25 4.35
CA PHE A 131 -0.57 14.29 3.39
C PHE A 131 -0.61 15.68 4.05
N THR A 132 -0.13 16.69 3.33
CA THR A 132 -0.32 18.10 3.69
C THR A 132 -0.49 18.95 2.45
N LEU A 133 -1.23 20.05 2.57
CA LEU A 133 -1.24 21.09 1.55
C LEU A 133 0.13 21.79 1.47
N ASP A 134 0.42 22.34 0.31
CA ASP A 134 1.53 23.27 0.14
C ASP A 134 1.10 24.72 0.48
N SER A 135 1.96 25.69 0.16
CA SER A 135 1.70 27.10 0.47
C SER A 135 0.45 27.68 -0.22
N ALA A 136 -0.05 27.07 -1.30
CA ALA A 136 -1.27 27.51 -1.98
C ALA A 136 -2.54 27.14 -1.20
N LYS A 137 -2.45 26.20 -0.24
CA LYS A 137 -3.55 25.77 0.65
C LYS A 137 -4.82 25.33 -0.09
N TYR A 138 -4.66 24.77 -1.29
CA TYR A 138 -5.78 24.28 -2.08
C TYR A 138 -5.37 23.06 -2.91
N THR A 139 -6.19 22.00 -2.82
CA THR A 139 -6.20 20.94 -3.82
C THR A 139 -7.60 20.38 -4.00
N LYS A 140 -7.87 19.89 -5.21
CA LYS A 140 -9.04 19.08 -5.54
C LYS A 140 -8.57 17.74 -6.03
N LEU A 141 -8.93 16.69 -5.30
CA LEU A 141 -8.50 15.33 -5.58
C LEU A 141 -9.72 14.49 -5.96
N MET A 142 -9.59 13.73 -7.04
CA MET A 142 -10.42 12.55 -7.27
C MET A 142 -9.83 11.40 -6.47
N ARG A 143 -10.68 10.75 -5.66
CA ARG A 143 -10.30 9.59 -4.86
C ARG A 143 -10.92 8.34 -5.52
N LEU A 144 -10.14 7.27 -5.65
CA LEU A 144 -10.59 6.02 -6.27
C LEU A 144 -10.41 4.86 -5.29
N PHE A 145 -11.32 3.87 -5.36
CA PHE A 145 -11.33 2.70 -4.48
C PHE A 145 -11.75 1.43 -5.21
N ILE A 146 -11.28 0.30 -4.69
CA ILE A 146 -11.85 -1.02 -4.96
C ILE A 146 -13.06 -1.19 -4.03
N GLY A 147 -14.25 -1.34 -4.60
CA GLY A 147 -15.48 -1.44 -3.82
C GLY A 147 -15.86 -0.17 -3.07
N GLU A 148 -16.69 -0.31 -2.02
CA GLU A 148 -17.07 0.80 -1.14
C GLU A 148 -15.86 1.28 -0.32
N PRO A 149 -15.67 2.61 -0.16
CA PRO A 149 -14.47 3.13 0.45
C PRO A 149 -14.42 2.89 1.96
N VAL A 150 -13.29 2.36 2.43
CA VAL A 150 -12.94 2.30 3.86
C VAL A 150 -11.87 3.36 4.14
N TRP A 151 -12.26 4.43 4.82
CA TRP A 151 -11.40 5.60 5.08
C TRP A 151 -10.51 5.48 6.31
N THR A 152 -10.47 4.31 6.96
CA THR A 152 -9.83 4.16 8.25
C THR A 152 -8.31 4.32 8.12
N ALA A 153 -7.80 5.44 8.62
CA ALA A 153 -6.37 5.68 8.80
C ALA A 153 -5.87 4.98 10.06
N LEU A 154 -4.90 4.08 9.90
CA LEU A 154 -4.27 3.36 11.00
C LEU A 154 -2.93 4.03 11.32
N ASN A 155 -2.94 4.88 12.34
CA ASN A 155 -1.76 5.63 12.78
C ASN A 155 -0.62 4.68 13.18
N ARG A 156 0.61 5.01 12.80
CA ARG A 156 1.80 4.25 13.21
C ARG A 156 1.90 4.19 14.75
N PRO A 157 2.28 3.05 15.37
CA PRO A 157 2.73 1.77 14.79
C PRO A 157 1.60 0.81 14.38
N GLN A 158 1.84 -0.01 13.35
CA GLN A 158 0.91 -0.99 12.74
C GLN A 158 1.65 -2.23 12.19
N GLU A 159 2.81 -2.59 12.75
CA GLU A 159 3.64 -3.68 12.20
C GLU A 159 2.99 -5.07 12.29
N ASP A 160 2.01 -5.24 13.18
CA ASP A 160 1.23 -6.47 13.32
C ASP A 160 0.07 -6.58 12.33
N HIS A 161 -0.24 -5.50 11.58
CA HIS A 161 -1.32 -5.49 10.60
C HIS A 161 -0.93 -6.28 9.34
N LEU A 162 -1.82 -7.15 8.84
CA LEU A 162 -1.53 -8.03 7.69
C LEU A 162 -1.04 -7.26 6.46
N ALA A 163 -1.76 -6.19 6.06
CA ALA A 163 -1.35 -5.35 4.94
C ALA A 163 0.06 -4.76 5.09
N ARG A 164 0.47 -4.42 6.33
CA ARG A 164 1.82 -3.91 6.61
C ARG A 164 2.87 -5.02 6.47
N GLN A 165 2.60 -6.21 7.00
CA GLN A 165 3.48 -7.37 6.86
C GLN A 165 3.66 -7.78 5.39
N GLU A 166 2.58 -7.76 4.61
CA GLU A 166 2.61 -8.03 3.17
C GLU A 166 3.39 -6.97 2.40
N TYR A 167 3.17 -5.68 2.70
CA TYR A 167 3.94 -4.56 2.13
C TYR A 167 5.44 -4.74 2.35
N VAL A 168 5.85 -5.03 3.59
CA VAL A 168 7.26 -5.24 3.93
C VAL A 168 7.82 -6.48 3.22
N LYS A 169 7.08 -7.59 3.19
CA LYS A 169 7.52 -8.82 2.52
C LYS A 169 7.71 -8.65 1.01
N ASN A 170 6.83 -7.90 0.35
CA ASN A 170 6.83 -7.74 -1.11
C ASN A 170 7.82 -6.67 -1.59
N ASN A 171 7.99 -5.57 -0.84
CA ASN A 171 8.90 -4.48 -1.22
C ASN A 171 10.33 -4.66 -0.71
N PHE A 172 10.54 -5.59 0.22
CA PHE A 172 11.85 -6.06 0.63
C PHE A 172 11.94 -7.56 0.33
N PRO A 173 12.31 -7.98 -0.90
CA PRO A 173 12.68 -9.36 -1.17
C PRO A 173 13.94 -9.74 -0.36
N THR A 174 13.70 -10.02 0.92
CA THR A 174 14.48 -10.70 1.97
C THR A 174 16.01 -10.62 1.97
N MET A 175 16.55 -9.92 2.98
CA MET A 175 17.65 -10.43 3.81
C MET A 175 17.11 -11.43 4.87
N GLN A 176 16.40 -12.48 4.43
CA GLN A 176 16.01 -13.60 5.30
C GLN A 176 15.72 -14.93 4.58
N LEU A 177 16.26 -15.15 3.38
CA LEU A 177 16.34 -16.48 2.75
C LEU A 177 17.78 -17.02 2.63
N TYR A 178 18.69 -16.58 3.51
CA TYR A 178 19.96 -17.25 3.72
C TYR A 178 19.95 -17.97 5.09
N LYS A 179 19.92 -19.31 5.02
CA LYS A 179 20.01 -20.31 6.10
C LYS A 179 18.71 -20.79 6.75
N VAL A 180 17.86 -21.49 5.99
CA VAL A 180 17.36 -22.82 6.40
C VAL A 180 17.30 -23.73 5.15
N SER A 181 18.29 -24.62 5.08
CA SER A 181 18.43 -25.86 4.28
C SER A 181 17.98 -25.91 2.81
N LEU A 182 18.87 -25.46 1.93
CA LEU A 182 19.10 -26.07 0.60
C LEU A 182 19.75 -27.46 0.75
N LEU A 183 19.07 -28.40 1.42
CA LEU A 183 19.53 -29.81 1.53
C LEU A 183 18.43 -30.85 1.31
N GLU A 184 17.16 -30.46 1.13
CA GLU A 184 16.07 -31.43 0.90
C GLU A 184 15.53 -31.48 -0.53
N ARG A 185 16.14 -30.76 -1.50
CA ARG A 185 15.73 -30.84 -2.92
C ARG A 185 16.74 -31.50 -3.85
N GLN A 186 17.71 -32.24 -3.30
CA GLN A 186 18.75 -32.92 -4.09
C GLN A 186 18.83 -34.44 -3.91
N VAL A 187 17.78 -35.11 -3.41
CA VAL A 187 17.76 -36.60 -3.33
C VAL A 187 16.70 -37.26 -4.22
N PHE A 188 15.71 -36.54 -4.76
CA PHE A 188 14.63 -37.17 -5.56
C PHE A 188 14.76 -37.04 -7.09
N LYS A 189 15.98 -36.91 -7.64
CA LYS A 189 16.19 -36.97 -9.10
C LYS A 189 17.41 -37.77 -9.56
N VAL A 190 17.93 -38.65 -8.69
CA VAL A 190 18.92 -39.66 -9.09
C VAL A 190 18.59 -40.96 -8.37
N MET A 191 17.67 -41.73 -8.95
CA MET A 191 17.73 -43.19 -9.06
C MET A 191 16.38 -43.68 -9.60
N GLY A 192 16.37 -44.05 -10.88
CA GLY A 192 15.23 -44.70 -11.51
C GLY A 192 15.17 -46.17 -11.12
N PHE A 193 14.08 -46.56 -10.47
CA PHE A 193 13.48 -47.90 -10.44
C PHE A 193 11.98 -47.62 -10.16
N GLY A 194 11.01 -48.07 -10.95
CA GLY A 194 10.72 -49.47 -11.23
C GLY A 194 9.65 -49.94 -10.24
N SER A 195 8.44 -50.16 -10.74
CA SER A 195 7.25 -50.65 -10.00
C SER A 195 7.57 -51.74 -8.96
N LEU A 196 7.04 -51.62 -7.75
CA LEU A 196 6.78 -52.78 -6.88
C LEU A 196 5.58 -52.53 -5.95
N TYR A 197 4.57 -53.38 -6.10
CA TYR A 197 3.53 -53.66 -5.11
C TYR A 197 4.14 -54.24 -3.82
N LEU A 198 3.46 -54.08 -2.67
CA LEU A 198 2.97 -55.15 -1.77
C LEU A 198 2.97 -54.76 -0.26
N PHE A 199 1.77 -54.75 0.32
CA PHE A 199 1.27 -55.15 1.66
C PHE A 199 2.00 -54.88 3.01
N ALA A 200 1.23 -54.22 3.88
CA ALA A 200 0.90 -54.46 5.30
C ALA A 200 1.77 -55.35 6.24
N SER A 201 2.15 -54.76 7.38
CA SER A 201 2.05 -55.26 8.78
C SER A 201 2.46 -54.07 9.69
N GLY A 202 1.85 -53.69 10.80
CA GLY A 202 1.05 -54.39 11.80
C GLY A 202 1.86 -54.49 13.10
N SER A 203 1.74 -53.52 14.03
CA SER A 203 1.90 -53.74 15.48
C SER A 203 1.46 -52.54 16.33
N ASP A 204 0.67 -52.88 17.35
CA ASP A 204 -0.18 -52.08 18.22
C ASP A 204 0.48 -51.23 19.32
N SER A 205 -0.39 -50.38 19.89
CA SER A 205 -0.50 -49.91 21.29
C SER A 205 0.03 -48.49 21.58
N ALA A 206 -0.69 -47.57 22.22
CA ALA A 206 -2.06 -47.56 22.74
C ALA A 206 -2.57 -46.11 22.95
N LYS A 207 -3.84 -45.91 22.56
CA LYS A 207 -4.94 -45.15 23.21
C LYS A 207 -4.64 -43.92 24.07
N GLU A 208 -5.22 -42.78 23.66
CA GLU A 208 -6.14 -42.01 24.50
C GLU A 208 -7.25 -41.37 23.64
N LEU A 209 -8.47 -41.33 24.16
CA LEU A 209 -9.78 -41.10 23.51
C LEU A 209 -10.17 -39.60 23.57
N ALA A 210 -10.74 -39.04 22.47
CA ALA A 210 -12.12 -38.49 22.29
C ALA A 210 -12.51 -37.30 23.21
N GLU A 211 -13.13 -36.20 22.76
CA GLU A 211 -14.26 -35.99 21.84
C GLU A 211 -14.30 -34.56 21.22
N PRO A 212 -15.06 -34.33 20.13
CA PRO A 212 -15.31 -33.02 19.52
C PRO A 212 -16.56 -32.32 20.09
N TYR A 213 -16.50 -31.00 20.30
CA TYR A 213 -17.67 -30.19 20.67
C TYR A 213 -18.47 -29.78 19.42
N GLU A 214 -19.70 -30.28 19.33
CA GLU A 214 -20.72 -29.81 18.39
C GLU A 214 -21.38 -28.50 18.86
N THR A 215 -21.76 -27.74 17.84
CA THR A 215 -22.71 -26.63 17.75
C THR A 215 -24.02 -26.81 18.52
N SER A 216 -24.48 -25.73 19.16
CA SER A 216 -25.91 -25.51 19.44
C SER A 216 -26.32 -24.07 19.16
N LEU A 217 -27.13 -23.91 18.11
CA LEU A 217 -28.06 -22.80 17.91
C LEU A 217 -29.00 -22.72 19.11
N ASN A 218 -29.30 -21.51 19.59
CA ASN A 218 -30.57 -21.23 20.26
C ASN A 218 -31.07 -19.84 19.84
N ILE A 219 -32.23 -19.87 19.21
CA ILE A 219 -33.08 -18.74 18.88
C ILE A 219 -34.09 -18.63 20.03
N SER A 220 -34.27 -17.41 20.56
CA SER A 220 -35.52 -16.95 21.18
C SER A 220 -35.63 -15.45 20.98
#